data_AF-A0A952DD18-F1
#
_entry.id   AF-A0A952DD18-F1
#
_cell.length_a   1.000
_cell.length_b   1.000
_cell.length_c   1.000
_cell.angle_alpha   90.00
_cell.angle_beta   90.00
_cell.angle_gamma   90.00
#
_symmetry.space_group_name_H-M   'P 1'
#
loop_
_entity.id
_entity.type
_entity.pdbx_description
1 polymer ?
#
loop_
_entity_poly.entity_id
_entity_poly.type
_entity_poly.pdbx_seq_one_letter_code
_entity_poly.pdbx_strand_id
1 'polypeptide(L)'
;LLKTQKVDLEFEIQFVFDKAEWFLEYNDTLKKIITILKDNPTMVAELGAHTDARGSDKYNQDLSQRRADAVVKYLIENGIEQQRIQAKGYGESEPRKLQTDMKGAESGFVFPKDTQLTEEYINNLKKEENGEKKFEDAHRLNRRVTVKKISDDFKPKKEKEEE
;
A
#
# COMPACT_ATOMS: atom_id res chain seq x y z
N LEU A 1 -6.19 1.23 -21.43
CA LEU A 1 -6.59 -0.17 -21.78
C LEU A 1 -5.92 -1.14 -20.81
N LEU A 2 -6.43 -1.26 -19.58
CA LEU A 2 -6.09 -2.36 -18.66
C LEU A 2 -7.21 -3.40 -18.75
N LYS A 3 -7.36 -4.02 -19.93
CA LYS A 3 -8.32 -5.11 -20.10
C LYS A 3 -7.74 -6.36 -19.42
N THR A 4 -8.43 -6.82 -18.38
CA THR A 4 -8.43 -8.21 -17.89
C THR A 4 -7.19 -8.77 -17.18
N GLN A 5 -6.25 -7.96 -16.68
CA GLN A 5 -5.22 -8.47 -15.76
C GLN A 5 -5.62 -8.24 -14.31
N LYS A 6 -5.27 -9.19 -13.43
CA LYS A 6 -5.28 -9.00 -11.97
C LYS A 6 -4.22 -7.94 -11.69
N VAL A 7 -4.66 -6.69 -11.53
CA VAL A 7 -3.75 -5.57 -11.30
C VAL A 7 -3.62 -5.40 -9.79
N ASP A 8 -2.52 -5.92 -9.26
CA ASP A 8 -2.07 -5.63 -7.90
C ASP A 8 -1.04 -4.50 -8.03
N LEU A 9 -1.46 -3.27 -7.69
CA LEU A 9 -0.58 -2.11 -7.68
C LEU A 9 -0.07 -1.91 -6.25
N GLU A 10 1.24 -1.87 -6.09
CA GLU A 10 1.86 -1.53 -4.82
C GLU A 10 2.27 -0.07 -4.81
N PHE A 11 1.81 0.66 -3.81
CA PHE A 11 2.13 2.06 -3.61
C PHE A 11 2.88 2.22 -2.29
N GLU A 12 4.03 2.87 -2.35
CA GLU A 12 4.68 3.32 -1.12
C GLU A 12 3.94 4.56 -0.61
N ILE A 13 3.41 4.46 0.60
CA ILE A 13 2.83 5.58 1.35
C ILE A 13 3.44 5.51 2.73
N GLN A 14 4.28 6.48 3.08
CA GLN A 14 4.81 6.55 4.44
C GLN A 14 3.85 7.32 5.34
N PHE A 15 3.61 6.70 6.49
CA PHE A 15 2.81 7.25 7.56
C PHE A 15 3.71 7.84 8.62
N VAL A 16 3.21 8.90 9.27
CA VAL A 16 3.81 9.40 10.50
C VAL A 16 3.85 8.26 11.51
N PHE A 17 4.94 8.19 12.28
CA PHE A 17 5.16 7.12 13.25
C PHE A 17 3.97 6.96 14.20
N ASP A 18 3.48 5.72 14.34
CA ASP A 18 2.29 5.34 15.14
C ASP A 18 1.00 6.11 14.80
N LYS A 19 0.93 6.70 13.60
CA LYS A 19 -0.27 7.40 13.14
C LYS A 19 -0.83 6.81 11.85
N ALA A 20 -2.09 7.16 11.62
CA ALA A 20 -2.81 6.93 10.36
C ALA A 20 -2.74 8.16 9.42
N GLU A 21 -1.99 9.20 9.82
CA GLU A 21 -1.64 10.35 9.00
C GLU A 21 -0.44 10.00 8.10
N TRP A 22 -0.50 10.32 6.82
CA TRP A 22 0.64 10.19 5.90
C TRP A 22 1.37 11.53 5.70
N PHE A 23 2.61 11.44 5.24
CA PHE A 23 3.37 12.64 4.86
C PHE A 23 2.81 13.25 3.58
N LEU A 24 2.73 14.58 3.52
CA LEU A 24 2.16 15.32 2.37
C LEU A 24 2.83 15.00 1.03
N GLU A 25 4.09 14.58 1.05
CA GLU A 25 4.82 14.13 -0.14
C GLU A 25 4.16 12.93 -0.86
N TYR A 26 3.33 12.16 -0.16
CA TYR A 26 2.57 11.04 -0.74
C TYR A 26 1.24 11.45 -1.38
N ASN A 27 0.91 12.75 -1.39
CA ASN A 27 -0.31 13.24 -2.04
C ASN A 27 -0.32 12.91 -3.54
N ASP A 28 0.84 12.88 -4.21
CA ASP A 28 0.91 12.51 -5.63
C ASP A 28 0.65 11.02 -5.86
N THR A 29 1.04 10.16 -4.92
CA THR A 29 0.66 8.74 -4.92
C THR A 29 -0.86 8.59 -4.80
N LEU A 30 -1.49 9.33 -3.89
CA LEU A 30 -2.94 9.31 -3.72
C LEU A 30 -3.68 9.84 -4.95
N LYS A 31 -3.18 10.92 -5.58
CA LYS A 31 -3.72 11.42 -6.85
C LYS A 31 -3.65 10.37 -7.95
N LYS A 32 -2.56 9.61 -8.06
CA LYS A 32 -2.46 8.49 -9.03
C LYS A 32 -3.53 7.43 -8.79
N ILE A 33 -3.77 7.05 -7.53
CA ILE A 33 -4.85 6.09 -7.18
C ILE A 33 -6.22 6.65 -7.60
N ILE A 34 -6.49 7.92 -7.31
CA ILE A 34 -7.73 8.61 -7.73
C ILE A 34 -7.87 8.59 -9.25
N THR A 35 -6.83 8.95 -9.99
CA THR A 35 -6.82 8.92 -11.47
C THR A 35 -7.14 7.52 -11.99
N ILE A 36 -6.49 6.48 -11.46
CA ILE A 36 -6.75 5.09 -11.86
C ILE A 36 -8.22 4.72 -11.64
N LEU A 37 -8.80 5.08 -10.49
CA LEU A 37 -10.20 4.76 -10.18
C LEU A 37 -11.19 5.59 -11.01
N LYS A 38 -10.85 6.84 -11.37
CA LYS A 38 -11.66 7.67 -12.27
C LYS A 38 -11.62 7.17 -13.71
N ASP A 39 -10.44 6.77 -14.19
CA ASP A 39 -10.24 6.25 -15.55
C ASP A 39 -10.86 4.85 -15.75
N ASN A 40 -11.14 4.13 -14.66
CA ASN A 40 -11.76 2.80 -14.68
C ASN A 40 -13.05 2.82 -13.85
N PRO A 41 -14.13 3.47 -14.31
CA PRO A 41 -15.29 3.80 -13.47
C PRO A 41 -16.07 2.58 -12.97
N THR A 42 -15.94 1.41 -13.59
CA THR A 42 -16.58 0.15 -13.16
C THR A 42 -15.74 -0.67 -12.18
N MET A 43 -14.49 -0.25 -11.93
CA MET A 43 -13.55 -0.98 -11.08
C MET A 43 -13.95 -0.85 -9.60
N VAL A 44 -13.93 -1.98 -8.90
CA VAL A 44 -13.95 -2.09 -7.44
C VAL A 44 -12.56 -2.53 -6.97
N ALA A 45 -12.02 -1.86 -5.96
CA ALA A 45 -10.69 -2.09 -5.43
C ALA A 45 -10.67 -2.43 -3.94
N GLU A 46 -9.70 -3.22 -3.51
CA GLU A 46 -9.26 -3.34 -2.13
C GLU A 46 -8.08 -2.39 -1.93
N LEU A 47 -8.11 -1.63 -0.85
CA LEU A 47 -6.98 -0.88 -0.35
C LEU A 47 -6.43 -1.60 0.88
N GLY A 48 -5.32 -2.31 0.69
CA GLY A 48 -4.59 -3.00 1.74
C GLY A 48 -3.56 -2.08 2.38
N ALA A 49 -3.45 -2.06 3.70
CA ALA A 49 -2.35 -1.42 4.40
C ALA A 49 -1.57 -2.46 5.20
N HIS A 50 -0.26 -2.29 5.26
CA HIS A 50 0.63 -3.23 5.94
C HIS A 50 1.62 -2.49 6.84
N THR A 51 2.05 -3.16 7.90
CA THR A 51 3.08 -2.70 8.83
C THR A 51 4.39 -3.44 8.58
N ASP A 52 5.44 -2.98 9.27
CA ASP A 52 6.60 -3.82 9.47
C ASP A 52 6.37 -4.79 10.64
N ALA A 53 7.31 -5.71 10.87
CA ALA A 53 7.19 -6.81 11.82
C ALA A 53 7.44 -6.41 13.28
N ARG A 54 7.53 -5.11 13.59
CA ARG A 54 7.84 -4.63 14.95
C ARG A 54 6.54 -4.29 15.66
N GLY A 55 6.37 -4.82 16.87
CA GLY A 55 5.15 -4.66 17.67
C GLY A 55 4.41 -5.97 17.83
N SER A 56 3.26 -5.96 18.50
CA SER A 56 2.40 -7.14 18.57
C SER A 56 1.48 -7.23 17.35
N ASP A 57 1.12 -8.44 16.93
CA ASP A 57 0.18 -8.71 15.84
C ASP A 57 -1.10 -7.88 15.95
N LYS A 58 -1.70 -7.83 17.15
CA LYS A 58 -2.92 -7.06 17.40
C LYS A 58 -2.73 -5.57 17.13
N TYR A 59 -1.66 -5.00 17.65
CA TYR A 59 -1.33 -3.59 17.44
C TYR A 59 -1.09 -3.29 15.95
N ASN A 60 -0.35 -4.16 15.26
CA ASN A 60 -0.05 -4.00 13.84
C ASN A 60 -1.30 -4.15 12.96
N GLN A 61 -2.20 -5.07 13.32
CA GLN A 61 -3.51 -5.21 12.70
C GLN A 61 -4.35 -3.94 12.88
N ASP A 62 -4.48 -3.44 14.10
CA ASP A 62 -5.26 -2.23 14.41
C ASP A 62 -4.66 -0.98 13.73
N LEU A 63 -3.33 -0.84 13.71
CA LEU A 63 -2.62 0.25 13.04
C LEU A 63 -2.80 0.22 11.52
N SER A 64 -2.63 -0.94 10.91
CA SER A 64 -2.83 -1.09 9.46
C SER A 64 -4.27 -0.81 9.05
N GLN A 65 -5.28 -1.26 9.82
CA GLN A 65 -6.67 -0.98 9.51
C GLN A 65 -6.96 0.52 9.55
N ARG A 66 -6.52 1.22 10.60
CA ARG A 66 -6.67 2.69 10.70
C ARG A 66 -6.03 3.41 9.50
N ARG A 67 -4.88 2.94 9.03
CA ARG A 67 -4.20 3.48 7.84
C ARG A 67 -5.00 3.24 6.56
N ALA A 68 -5.50 2.02 6.35
CA ALA A 68 -6.35 1.72 5.20
C ALA A 68 -7.61 2.58 5.20
N ASP A 69 -8.29 2.69 6.34
CA ASP A 69 -9.50 3.51 6.50
C ASP A 69 -9.23 4.99 6.21
N ALA A 70 -8.10 5.52 6.68
CA ALA A 70 -7.72 6.91 6.44
C ALA A 70 -7.50 7.20 4.96
N VAL A 71 -6.84 6.29 4.22
CA VAL A 71 -6.66 6.47 2.77
C VAL A 71 -7.99 6.34 2.05
N VAL A 72 -8.83 5.34 2.37
CA VAL A 72 -10.16 5.19 1.75
C VAL A 72 -11.02 6.42 1.99
N LYS A 73 -11.03 6.97 3.21
CA LYS A 73 -11.73 8.21 3.53
C LYS A 73 -11.28 9.35 2.61
N TYR A 74 -9.98 9.54 2.44
CA TYR A 74 -9.45 10.57 1.54
C TYR A 74 -9.86 10.34 0.08
N LEU A 75 -9.85 9.10 -0.42
CA LEU A 75 -10.31 8.79 -1.77
C LEU A 75 -11.79 9.14 -1.96
N ILE A 76 -12.63 8.88 -0.95
CA ILE A 76 -14.05 9.23 -0.95
C ILE A 76 -14.24 10.75 -0.95
N GLU A 77 -13.52 11.48 -0.11
CA GLU A 77 -13.53 12.95 -0.06
C GLU A 77 -13.10 13.58 -1.40
N ASN A 78 -12.34 12.84 -2.23
CA ASN A 78 -11.89 13.25 -3.56
C ASN A 78 -12.75 12.67 -4.72
N GLY A 79 -13.94 12.19 -4.40
CA GLY A 79 -14.98 11.85 -5.38
C GLY A 79 -14.98 10.39 -5.85
N ILE A 80 -14.32 9.47 -5.14
CA ILE A 80 -14.52 8.04 -5.39
C ILE A 80 -15.71 7.52 -4.59
N GLU A 81 -16.62 6.80 -5.23
CA GLU A 81 -17.78 6.23 -4.55
C GLU A 81 -17.35 5.17 -3.52
N GLN A 82 -17.88 5.26 -2.30
CA GLN A 82 -17.54 4.35 -1.19
C GLN A 82 -17.70 2.86 -1.55
N GLN A 83 -18.71 2.53 -2.36
CA GLN A 83 -18.97 1.15 -2.81
C GLN A 83 -17.86 0.57 -3.69
N ARG A 84 -16.96 1.41 -4.20
CA ARG A 84 -15.88 1.02 -5.10
C ARG A 84 -14.57 0.71 -4.38
N ILE A 85 -14.46 0.97 -3.08
CA ILE A 85 -13.21 0.76 -2.35
C ILE A 85 -13.47 0.08 -1.01
N GLN A 86 -12.77 -1.01 -0.75
CA GLN A 86 -12.77 -1.71 0.53
C GLN A 86 -11.45 -1.48 1.25
N ALA A 87 -11.48 -1.05 2.52
CA ALA A 87 -10.29 -0.88 3.34
C ALA A 87 -9.94 -2.19 4.06
N LYS A 88 -8.67 -2.60 4.04
CA LYS A 88 -8.21 -3.78 4.77
C LYS A 88 -6.85 -3.58 5.41
N GLY A 89 -6.78 -3.74 6.73
CA GLY A 89 -5.54 -3.87 7.47
C GLY A 89 -5.03 -5.31 7.38
N TYR A 90 -3.76 -5.47 7.03
CA TYR A 90 -3.07 -6.77 7.02
C TYR A 90 -2.02 -6.90 8.13
N GLY A 91 -1.77 -5.83 8.89
CA GLY A 91 -0.67 -5.76 9.84
C GLY A 91 0.65 -6.20 9.17
N GLU A 92 1.36 -7.09 9.85
CA GLU A 92 2.59 -7.70 9.38
C GLU A 92 2.39 -9.09 8.74
N SER A 93 1.14 -9.59 8.68
CA SER A 93 0.86 -10.99 8.32
C SER A 93 1.16 -11.32 6.85
N GLU A 94 1.24 -10.28 6.01
CA GLU A 94 1.66 -10.40 4.62
C GLU A 94 2.98 -9.64 4.42
N PRO A 95 4.15 -10.29 4.53
CA PRO A 95 5.42 -9.66 4.19
C PRO A 95 5.52 -9.41 2.68
N ARG A 96 6.12 -8.30 2.28
CA ARG A 96 6.21 -7.91 0.87
C ARG A 96 7.12 -8.85 0.09
N LYS A 97 6.66 -9.30 -1.08
CA LYS A 97 7.50 -9.97 -2.08
C LYS A 97 7.84 -8.98 -3.19
N LEU A 98 9.13 -8.71 -3.38
CA LEU A 98 9.59 -7.71 -4.33
C LEU A 98 9.35 -8.14 -5.78
N GLN A 99 8.69 -7.29 -6.56
CA GLN A 99 8.41 -7.53 -7.99
C GLN A 99 9.57 -7.09 -8.90
N THR A 100 10.47 -6.26 -8.37
CA THR A 100 11.66 -5.71 -9.04
C THR A 100 12.77 -5.56 -8.00
N ASP A 101 14.01 -5.36 -8.46
CA ASP A 101 15.10 -4.93 -7.60
C ASP A 101 14.75 -3.59 -6.95
N MET A 102 14.95 -3.50 -5.63
CA MET A 102 14.68 -2.30 -4.84
C MET A 102 15.96 -1.81 -4.18
N LYS A 103 16.30 -0.54 -4.34
CA LYS A 103 17.44 0.06 -3.66
C LYS A 103 17.00 0.66 -2.33
N GLY A 104 17.63 0.23 -1.23
CA GLY A 104 17.48 0.85 0.08
C GLY A 104 17.96 2.30 0.06
N ALA A 105 17.23 3.22 0.67
CA ALA A 105 17.60 4.65 0.56
C ALA A 105 18.72 5.03 1.52
N GLU A 106 18.86 4.30 2.64
CA GLU A 106 19.90 4.58 3.63
C GLU A 106 21.15 3.73 3.41
N SER A 107 20.94 2.43 3.15
CA SER A 107 22.03 1.48 2.92
C SER A 107 22.61 1.55 1.52
N GLY A 108 21.82 2.00 0.53
CA GLY A 108 22.16 1.87 -0.89
C GLY A 108 22.17 0.42 -1.38
N PHE A 109 21.84 -0.55 -0.52
CA PHE A 109 21.81 -1.97 -0.83
C PHE A 109 20.67 -2.26 -1.82
N VAL A 110 20.94 -3.14 -2.79
CA VAL A 110 19.92 -3.58 -3.74
C VAL A 110 19.33 -4.89 -3.23
N PHE A 111 18.08 -4.82 -2.80
CA PHE A 111 17.26 -6.00 -2.51
C PHE A 111 16.83 -6.62 -3.83
N PRO A 112 17.24 -7.86 -4.14
CA PRO A 112 16.90 -8.49 -5.40
C PRO A 112 15.40 -8.69 -5.57
N LYS A 113 14.92 -8.66 -6.81
CA LYS A 113 13.61 -9.16 -7.19
C LYS A 113 13.36 -10.55 -6.59
N ASP A 114 12.10 -10.86 -6.32
CA ASP A 114 11.61 -12.11 -5.72
C ASP A 114 12.00 -12.33 -4.25
N THR A 115 12.81 -11.44 -3.66
CA THR A 115 13.06 -11.42 -2.21
C THR A 115 11.74 -11.25 -1.45
N GLN A 116 11.50 -12.12 -0.48
CA GLN A 116 10.41 -11.99 0.47
C GLN A 116 10.94 -11.36 1.75
N LEU A 117 10.40 -10.20 2.11
CA LEU A 117 10.82 -9.43 3.28
C LEU A 117 10.16 -9.97 4.56
N THR A 118 10.39 -11.25 4.86
CA THR A 118 9.93 -11.88 6.10
C THR A 118 10.68 -11.31 7.31
N GLU A 119 10.10 -11.44 8.50
CA GLU A 119 10.79 -11.05 9.73
C GLU A 119 12.15 -11.75 9.88
N GLU A 120 12.20 -13.06 9.57
CA GLU A 120 13.44 -13.83 9.58
C GLU A 120 14.50 -13.26 8.63
N TYR A 121 14.11 -12.96 7.38
CA TYR A 121 15.00 -12.35 6.40
C TYR A 121 15.55 -11.01 6.91
N ILE A 122 14.67 -10.14 7.40
CA ILE A 122 15.04 -8.81 7.91
C ILE A 122 15.97 -8.92 9.12
N ASN A 123 15.69 -9.81 10.07
CA ASN A 123 16.51 -10.03 11.26
C ASN A 123 17.90 -10.58 10.91
N ASN A 124 18.04 -11.33 9.82
CA ASN A 124 19.35 -11.80 9.35
C ASN A 124 20.19 -10.69 8.73
N LEU A 125 19.58 -9.70 8.05
CA LEU A 125 20.32 -8.54 7.52
C LEU A 125 21.06 -7.77 8.61
N LYS A 126 20.46 -7.66 9.81
CA LYS A 126 21.04 -6.93 10.94
C LYS A 126 22.38 -7.52 11.40
N LYS A 127 22.65 -8.80 11.11
CA LYS A 127 23.88 -9.52 11.47
C LYS A 127 25.02 -9.27 10.47
N GLU A 128 24.73 -8.66 9.32
CA GLU A 128 25.70 -8.39 8.27
C GLU A 128 26.45 -7.06 8.48
N GLU A 129 27.52 -6.85 7.71
CA GLU A 129 28.17 -5.54 7.61
C GLU A 129 27.18 -4.47 7.10
N ASN A 130 27.15 -3.32 7.78
CA ASN A 130 26.14 -2.25 7.58
C ASN A 130 24.69 -2.74 7.72
N GLY A 131 24.49 -3.82 8.50
CA GLY A 131 23.21 -4.51 8.65
C GLY A 131 22.08 -3.65 9.22
N GLU A 132 22.38 -2.68 10.08
CA GLU A 132 21.37 -1.78 10.68
C GLU A 132 20.61 -0.97 9.62
N LYS A 133 21.32 -0.44 8.61
CA LYS A 133 20.68 0.34 7.53
C LYS A 133 19.87 -0.55 6.60
N LYS A 134 20.38 -1.75 6.30
CA LYS A 134 19.65 -2.75 5.49
C LYS A 134 18.37 -3.19 6.21
N PHE A 135 18.46 -3.39 7.53
CA PHE A 135 17.35 -3.74 8.40
C PHE A 135 16.24 -2.68 8.37
N GLU A 136 16.59 -1.39 8.54
CA GLU A 136 15.60 -0.31 8.47
C GLU A 136 15.01 -0.11 7.07
N ASP A 137 15.83 -0.19 6.01
CA ASP A 137 15.34 -0.10 4.63
C ASP A 137 14.35 -1.24 4.32
N ALA A 138 14.65 -2.47 4.75
CA ALA A 138 13.75 -3.61 4.54
C ALA A 138 12.43 -3.48 5.31
N HIS A 139 12.48 -3.02 6.56
CA HIS A 139 11.26 -2.69 7.31
C HIS A 139 10.46 -1.58 6.61
N ARG A 140 11.13 -0.55 6.06
CA ARG A 140 10.45 0.51 5.31
C ARG A 140 9.74 -0.01 4.08
N LEU A 141 10.35 -0.93 3.34
CA LEU A 141 9.71 -1.57 2.19
C LEU A 141 8.45 -2.38 2.56
N ASN A 142 8.36 -2.90 3.79
CA ASN A 142 7.15 -3.54 4.32
C ASN A 142 6.05 -2.57 4.77
N ARG A 143 6.38 -1.29 5.05
CA ARG A 143 5.40 -0.25 5.38
C ARG A 143 4.80 0.35 4.09
N ARG A 144 3.79 -0.32 3.54
CA ARG A 144 3.20 0.04 2.24
C ARG A 144 1.69 -0.07 2.21
N VAL A 145 1.12 0.52 1.16
CA VAL A 145 -0.29 0.39 0.79
C VAL A 145 -0.38 -0.34 -0.55
N THR A 146 -1.38 -1.20 -0.70
CA THR A 146 -1.66 -1.94 -1.92
C THR A 146 -3.03 -1.55 -2.43
N VAL A 147 -3.17 -1.50 -3.75
CA VAL A 147 -4.47 -1.35 -4.42
C VAL A 147 -4.63 -2.56 -5.32
N LYS A 148 -5.62 -3.38 -4.99
CA LYS A 148 -5.91 -4.62 -5.70
C LYS A 148 -7.28 -4.53 -6.34
N LYS A 149 -7.36 -4.80 -7.63
CA LYS A 149 -8.66 -4.95 -8.29
C LYS A 149 -9.40 -6.17 -7.74
N ILE A 150 -10.63 -5.96 -7.26
CA ILE A 150 -11.52 -7.03 -6.81
C ILE A 150 -12.48 -7.43 -7.96
N SER A 151 -13.10 -6.46 -8.62
CA SER A 151 -14.06 -6.67 -9.70
C SER A 151 -14.16 -5.47 -10.66
N ASP A 152 -14.88 -5.65 -11.76
CA ASP A 152 -15.16 -4.63 -12.80
C ASP A 152 -16.68 -4.45 -13.02
N ASP A 153 -17.50 -4.77 -12.02
CA ASP A 153 -18.96 -4.85 -12.12
C ASP A 153 -19.71 -3.70 -11.44
N PHE A 154 -18.98 -2.70 -10.91
CA PHE A 154 -19.62 -1.49 -10.40
C PHE A 154 -20.35 -0.78 -11.53
N LYS A 155 -21.56 -0.28 -11.24
CA LYS A 155 -22.40 0.44 -12.19
C LYS A 155 -22.46 1.90 -11.78
N PRO A 156 -21.67 2.79 -12.42
CA PRO A 156 -21.74 4.22 -12.16
C PRO A 156 -23.16 4.73 -12.39
N LYS A 157 -23.60 5.65 -11.54
CA LYS A 157 -24.81 6.41 -11.86
C LYS A 157 -24.54 7.16 -13.15
N LYS A 158 -25.48 7.10 -14.10
CA LYS A 158 -25.41 7.96 -15.30
C LYS A 158 -25.30 9.40 -14.81
N GLU A 159 -24.25 10.10 -15.20
CA GLU A 159 -24.20 11.55 -15.05
C GLU A 159 -25.47 12.10 -15.72
N LYS A 160 -26.24 12.90 -14.99
CA LYS A 160 -27.30 13.67 -15.63
C LYS A 160 -26.59 14.60 -16.60
N GLU A 161 -26.79 14.40 -17.89
CA GLU A 161 -26.44 15.43 -18.87
C GLU A 161 -27.17 16.70 -18.42
N GLU A 162 -26.40 17.73 -18.06
CA GLU A 162 -26.95 19.05 -17.79
C GLU A 162 -27.54 19.55 -19.13
N GLU A 163 -28.88 19.68 -19.18
CA GLU A 163 -29.62 20.32 -20.29
C GLU A 163 -29.30 21.81 -20.40
#